data_AF-A0A2G8LK55-F1
#
_entry.id   AF-A0A2G8LK55-F1
#
_cell.length_a   1.000
_cell.length_b   1.000
_cell.length_c   1.000
_cell.angle_alpha   90.00
_cell.angle_beta   90.00
_cell.angle_gamma   90.00
#
_symmetry.space_group_name_H-M   'P 1'
#
loop_
_entity.id
_entity.type
_entity.pdbx_description
1 polymer ?
#
loop_
_entity_poly.entity_id
_entity_poly.type
_entity_poly.pdbx_seq_one_letter_code
_entity_poly.pdbx_strand_id
1 'polypeptide(L)'
;MSASGDGTSVHRKVIGTHSGTFHCDEALACFMLKKLPEYANAEIVRSRDPAVLDPCDIVVDVGGEYNPSKHRYDHHQRSFSETITPFARETLADQTE
;
A
#
# COMPACT_ATOMS: atom_id res chain seq x y z
N MET A 1 4.46 46.79 -3.82
CA MET A 1 4.99 46.09 -5.00
C MET A 1 4.87 44.60 -4.74
N SER A 2 4.27 43.93 -5.71
CA SER A 2 3.81 42.54 -5.80
C SER A 2 4.40 41.49 -4.85
N ALA A 3 3.52 40.77 -4.15
CA ALA A 3 3.78 39.42 -3.70
C ALA A 3 3.64 38.49 -4.92
N SER A 4 4.76 37.93 -5.39
CA SER A 4 4.76 36.90 -6.42
C SER A 4 4.36 35.56 -5.79
N GLY A 5 3.06 35.27 -5.79
CA GLY A 5 2.55 33.92 -5.58
C GLY A 5 2.84 33.10 -6.82
N ASP A 6 3.76 32.14 -6.71
CA ASP A 6 3.95 31.09 -7.70
C ASP A 6 2.68 30.24 -7.76
N GLY A 7 1.97 30.33 -8.89
CA GLY A 7 0.69 29.70 -9.15
C GLY A 7 0.78 28.24 -9.56
N THR A 8 1.70 27.47 -8.98
CA THR A 8 1.68 26.01 -9.12
C THR A 8 0.59 25.44 -8.22
N SER A 9 -0.49 24.94 -8.83
CA SER A 9 -1.44 24.05 -8.17
C SER A 9 -0.64 22.85 -7.65
N VAL A 10 -0.31 22.86 -6.35
CA VAL A 10 0.36 21.74 -5.71
C VAL A 10 -0.69 20.63 -5.63
N HIS A 11 -0.61 19.65 -6.51
CA HIS A 11 -1.47 18.47 -6.42
C HIS A 11 -1.17 17.81 -5.07
N ARG A 12 -2.13 17.91 -4.15
CA ARG A 12 -2.02 17.28 -2.84
C ARG A 12 -2.10 15.77 -3.06
N LYS A 13 -1.04 15.08 -2.62
CA LYS A 13 -0.98 13.62 -2.68
C LYS A 13 -2.11 12.96 -1.90
N VAL A 14 -2.52 11.78 -2.34
CA VAL A 14 -3.57 10.98 -1.71
C VAL A 14 -3.04 9.60 -1.34
N ILE A 15 -3.18 9.24 -0.06
CA ILE A 15 -2.88 7.91 0.47
C ILE A 15 -4.20 7.14 0.59
N GLY A 16 -4.36 6.06 -0.18
CA GLY A 16 -5.46 5.12 -0.05
C GLY A 16 -5.14 4.02 0.96
N THR A 17 -6.08 3.69 1.85
CA THR A 17 -6.00 2.55 2.79
C THR A 17 -7.38 1.91 2.99
N HIS A 18 -7.47 0.76 3.64
CA HIS A 18 -8.74 0.07 3.84
C HIS A 18 -9.72 0.88 4.72
N SER A 19 -11.01 0.83 4.37
CA SER A 19 -12.08 1.26 5.27
C SER A 19 -12.48 0.11 6.18
N GLY A 20 -12.17 0.15 7.48
CA GLY A 20 -12.53 -0.94 8.39
C GLY A 20 -12.14 -0.68 9.85
N THR A 21 -12.11 -1.77 10.62
CA THR A 21 -11.51 -1.80 11.96
C THR A 21 -10.08 -1.31 11.89
N PHE A 22 -9.63 -0.63 12.95
CA PHE A 22 -8.26 -0.15 13.05
C PHE A 22 -7.28 -1.32 12.98
N HIS A 23 -6.33 -1.25 12.05
CA HIS A 23 -5.13 -2.08 12.06
C HIS A 23 -3.89 -1.18 12.29
N CYS A 24 -2.91 -1.70 13.02
CA CYS A 24 -1.75 -0.91 13.45
C CYS A 24 -0.80 -0.61 12.29
N ASP A 25 -0.67 -1.54 11.36
CA ASP A 25 0.08 -1.44 10.11
C ASP A 25 -0.45 -0.33 9.19
N GLU A 26 -1.76 -0.22 8.95
CA GLU A 26 -2.29 0.88 8.12
C GLU A 26 -1.93 2.26 8.71
N ALA A 27 -2.06 2.40 10.04
CA ALA A 27 -1.78 3.64 10.73
C ALA A 27 -0.28 3.96 10.72
N LEU A 28 0.56 2.95 10.93
CA LEU A 28 2.02 3.09 10.87
C LEU A 28 2.49 3.48 9.47
N ALA A 29 1.95 2.85 8.43
CA ALA A 29 2.25 3.16 7.03
C ALA A 29 1.88 4.61 6.71
N CYS A 30 0.65 5.02 7.04
CA CYS A 30 0.20 6.41 6.85
C CYS A 30 1.09 7.42 7.59
N PHE A 31 1.47 7.12 8.84
CA PHE A 31 2.38 7.97 9.61
C PHE A 31 3.75 8.11 8.95
N MET A 32 4.37 6.98 8.58
CA MET A 32 5.69 6.97 7.93
C MET A 32 5.68 7.73 6.61
N LEU A 33 4.65 7.53 5.78
CA LEU A 33 4.50 8.25 4.52
C LEU A 33 4.42 9.76 4.75
N LYS A 34 3.62 10.22 5.72
CA LYS A 34 3.51 11.65 6.06
C LYS A 34 4.79 12.23 6.68
N LYS A 35 5.81 11.44 6.99
CA LYS A 35 7.16 11.93 7.33
C LYS A 35 7.99 12.30 6.11
N LEU A 36 7.62 11.84 4.92
CA LEU A 36 8.31 12.16 3.66
C LEU A 36 7.84 13.52 3.13
N PRO A 37 8.73 14.37 2.58
CA PRO A 37 8.35 15.66 2.01
C PRO A 37 7.24 15.58 0.96
N GLU A 38 7.26 14.53 0.12
CA GLU A 38 6.27 14.30 -0.95
C GLU A 38 4.85 14.13 -0.40
N TYR A 39 4.68 13.43 0.73
CA TYR A 39 3.37 13.10 1.30
C TYR A 39 3.07 13.86 2.59
N ALA A 40 3.88 14.86 2.96
CA ALA A 40 3.74 15.59 4.22
C ALA A 40 2.33 16.16 4.43
N ASN A 41 1.74 16.66 3.35
CA ASN A 41 0.39 17.23 3.31
C ASN A 41 -0.64 16.30 2.68
N ALA A 42 -0.33 15.00 2.52
CA ALA A 42 -1.22 14.07 1.84
C ALA A 42 -2.55 13.89 2.57
N GLU A 43 -3.62 13.78 1.80
CA GLU A 43 -4.93 13.35 2.28
C GLU A 43 -4.96 11.84 2.45
N ILE A 44 -5.73 11.37 3.44
CA ILE A 44 -5.94 9.94 3.67
C ILE A 44 -7.37 9.61 3.25
N VAL A 45 -7.50 8.71 2.30
CA VAL A 45 -8.77 8.16 1.83
C VAL A 45 -8.87 6.73 2.32
N ARG A 46 -9.96 6.41 3.03
CA ARG A 46 -10.23 5.06 3.54
C ARG A 46 -11.35 4.45 2.73
N SER A 47 -11.07 3.41 1.96
CA SER A 47 -12.04 2.72 1.10
C SER A 47 -11.62 1.28 0.84
N ARG A 48 -12.56 0.45 0.37
CA ARG A 48 -12.27 -0.84 -0.27
C ARG A 48 -12.74 -0.89 -1.74
N ASP A 49 -13.34 0.18 -2.22
CA ASP A 49 -13.79 0.30 -3.60
C ASP A 49 -12.58 0.61 -4.51
N PRO A 50 -12.24 -0.28 -5.46
CA PRO A 50 -11.16 -0.04 -6.42
C PRO A 50 -11.30 1.29 -7.16
N ALA A 51 -12.52 1.72 -7.50
CA ALA A 51 -12.73 2.98 -8.22
C ALA A 51 -12.33 4.21 -7.40
N VAL A 52 -12.36 4.11 -6.07
CA VAL A 52 -11.90 5.15 -5.14
C VAL A 52 -10.38 5.08 -4.95
N LEU A 53 -9.81 3.88 -5.00
CA LEU A 53 -8.38 3.64 -4.76
C LEU A 53 -7.51 3.88 -6.00
N ASP A 54 -8.03 3.61 -7.19
CA ASP A 54 -7.36 3.78 -8.48
C ASP A 54 -6.73 5.18 -8.66
N PRO A 55 -7.41 6.30 -8.34
CA PRO A 55 -6.82 7.64 -8.47
C PRO A 55 -5.83 8.00 -7.35
N CYS A 56 -5.65 7.18 -6.30
CA CYS A 56 -4.71 7.49 -5.21
C CYS A 56 -3.25 7.36 -5.67
N ASP A 57 -2.40 8.29 -5.23
CA ASP A 57 -0.96 8.30 -5.54
C ASP A 57 -0.22 7.10 -4.96
N ILE A 58 -0.66 6.61 -3.80
CA ILE A 58 -0.15 5.43 -3.12
C ILE A 58 -1.31 4.72 -2.42
N VAL A 59 -1.30 3.40 -2.46
CA VAL A 59 -2.28 2.56 -1.76
C VAL A 59 -1.55 1.55 -0.90
N VAL A 60 -1.94 1.47 0.36
CA VAL A 60 -1.36 0.58 1.37
C VAL A 60 -2.45 -0.28 2.01
N ASP A 61 -2.11 -1.52 2.36
CA ASP A 61 -2.97 -2.41 3.15
C ASP A 61 -4.38 -2.66 2.56
N VAL A 62 -4.53 -2.48 1.25
CA VAL A 62 -5.77 -2.74 0.52
C VAL A 62 -5.51 -2.93 -0.99
N GLY A 63 -6.36 -3.72 -1.64
CA GLY A 63 -6.37 -3.91 -3.10
C GLY A 63 -5.79 -5.23 -3.59
N GLY A 64 -5.16 -6.02 -2.73
CA GLY A 64 -4.59 -7.34 -3.03
C GLY A 64 -3.41 -7.32 -3.99
N GLU A 65 -2.80 -6.16 -4.23
CA GLU A 65 -1.72 -5.95 -5.20
C GLU A 65 -0.45 -5.45 -4.52
N TYR A 66 0.70 -6.03 -4.89
CA TYR A 66 2.01 -5.42 -4.69
C TYR A 66 2.57 -5.03 -6.05
N ASN A 67 2.71 -3.73 -6.26
CA ASN A 67 3.23 -3.16 -7.50
C ASN A 67 4.00 -1.87 -7.19
N PRO A 68 5.33 -1.95 -7.00
CA PRO A 68 6.16 -0.78 -6.72
C PRO A 68 6.12 0.27 -7.81
N SER A 69 5.91 -0.10 -9.08
CA SER A 69 5.83 0.87 -10.18
C SER A 69 4.56 1.73 -10.13
N LYS A 70 3.51 1.25 -9.46
CA LYS A 70 2.23 1.95 -9.26
C LYS A 70 2.01 2.40 -7.80
N HIS A 71 3.00 2.22 -6.94
CA HIS A 71 2.88 2.44 -5.49
C HIS A 71 1.66 1.73 -4.88
N ARG A 72 1.50 0.44 -5.17
CA ARG A 72 0.49 -0.43 -4.54
C ARG A 72 1.20 -1.41 -3.61
N TYR A 73 0.84 -1.39 -2.33
CA TYR A 73 1.52 -2.15 -1.29
C TYR A 73 0.50 -2.81 -0.37
N ASP A 74 -0.14 -3.88 -0.84
CA ASP A 74 -0.96 -4.76 -0.01
C ASP A 74 -0.19 -6.03 0.34
N HIS A 75 -0.30 -6.45 1.60
CA HIS A 75 0.26 -7.69 2.12
C HIS A 75 -0.72 -8.87 2.01
N HIS A 76 -2.00 -8.64 1.68
CA HIS A 76 -3.02 -9.67 1.43
C HIS A 76 -2.84 -10.38 0.07
N GLN A 77 -1.61 -10.74 -0.28
CA GLN A 77 -1.25 -11.32 -1.57
C GLN A 77 -1.59 -12.81 -1.60
N ARG A 78 -2.81 -13.16 -2.02
CA ARG A 78 -3.26 -14.57 -2.09
C ARG A 78 -2.39 -15.47 -2.96
N SER A 79 -1.68 -14.90 -3.95
CA SER A 79 -0.79 -15.63 -4.85
C SER A 79 0.63 -15.81 -4.29
N PHE A 80 0.96 -15.23 -3.14
CA PHE A 80 2.28 -15.38 -2.54
C PHE A 80 2.40 -16.76 -1.90
N SER A 81 3.31 -17.59 -2.41
CA SER A 81 3.54 -18.97 -1.96
C SER A 81 4.97 -19.25 -1.51
N GLU A 82 5.81 -18.23 -1.43
CA GLU A 82 7.22 -18.37 -1.04
C GLU A 82 7.35 -18.52 0.49
N THR A 83 8.36 -19.26 0.92
CA THR A 83 8.69 -19.48 2.33
C THR A 83 10.19 -19.27 2.56
N ILE A 84 10.57 -18.70 3.71
CA ILE A 84 12.00 -18.41 4.05
C ILE A 84 12.83 -19.70 4.13
N THR A 85 12.21 -20.80 4.52
CA THR A 85 12.76 -22.15 4.41
C THR A 85 12.04 -22.88 3.28
N PRO A 86 12.70 -23.74 2.48
CA PRO A 86 11.97 -24.60 1.56
C PRO A 86 11.05 -25.49 2.40
N PHE A 87 9.73 -25.26 2.36
CA PHE A 87 8.79 -26.24 2.88
C PHE A 87 8.59 -27.31 1.80
N ALA A 88 9.66 -28.06 1.54
CA ALA A 88 9.70 -29.18 0.60
C ALA A 88 10.25 -30.41 1.35
N ARG A 89 9.41 -31.33 1.83
CA ARG A 89 8.59 -32.29 1.04
C ARG A 89 9.39 -33.48 0.48
N GLU A 90 10.47 -33.89 1.13
CA GLU A 90 11.15 -35.18 0.84
C GLU A 90 10.53 -36.39 1.55
N THR A 91 9.68 -36.23 2.58
CA THR A 91 9.32 -37.37 3.45
C THR A 91 8.02 -38.11 3.11
N LEU A 92 7.38 -37.84 1.96
CA LEU A 92 6.12 -38.53 1.59
C LEU A 92 6.13 -39.17 0.18
N ALA A 93 7.24 -39.11 -0.54
CA ALA A 93 7.41 -39.86 -1.79
C ALA A 93 8.03 -41.26 -1.60
N ASP A 94 8.38 -41.63 -0.35
CA ASP A 94 9.08 -42.88 0.01
C ASP A 94 8.22 -43.83 0.86
N GLN A 95 6.92 -43.93 0.55
CA GLN A 95 5.98 -44.83 1.24
C GLN A 95 5.14 -45.67 0.26
N THR A 96 5.64 -45.91 -0.94
CA THR A 96 5.09 -46.95 -1.83
C THR A 96 6.12 -48.06 -2.01
N GLU A 97 6.23 -48.91 -1.00
CA GLU A 97 6.51 -50.35 -1.15
C GLU A 97 5.34 -51.14 -0.58
#